data_AF-A0A959CXI5-F1
#
_entry.id   AF-A0A959CXI5-F1
#
_cell.length_a   1.000
_cell.length_b   1.000
_cell.length_c   1.000
_cell.angle_alpha   90.00
_cell.angle_beta   90.00
_cell.angle_gamma   90.00
#
_symmetry.space_group_name_H-M   'P 1'
#
loop_
_entity.id
_entity.type
_entity.pdbx_description
1 polymer ?
#
loop_
_entity_poly.entity_id
_entity_poly.type
_entity_poly.pdbx_seq_one_letter_code
_entity_poly.pdbx_strand_id
1 'polypeptide(L)' 'LVPPLVDTAMTSGRGKGKIQPEELAEVFAERFFKGDELITAGKTRLLMLINRLAPALAEKIMRKKG' A
#
# COMPACT_ATOMS: atom_id res chain seq x y z
N LEU A 1 -6.73 7.19 -1.33
CA LEU A 1 -6.10 6.12 -0.51
C LEU A 1 -5.67 4.98 -1.41
N VAL A 2 -4.40 4.55 -1.35
CA VAL A 2 -3.88 3.41 -2.12
C VAL A 2 -3.20 2.43 -1.15
N PRO A 3 -3.95 1.46 -0.60
CA PRO A 3 -3.42 0.51 0.35
C PRO A 3 -2.75 -0.69 -0.34
N PRO A 4 -1.91 -1.46 0.37
CA PRO A 4 -1.58 -2.82 -0.03
C PRO A 4 -2.78 -3.74 0.22
N LEU A 5 -2.62 -5.05 0.00
CA LEU A 5 -3.68 -6.00 0.33
C LEU A 5 -4.01 -5.91 1.84
N VAL A 6 -5.30 -5.81 2.16
CA VAL A 6 -5.78 -5.64 3.55
C VAL A 6 -6.21 -7.00 4.10
N ASP A 7 -5.94 -7.29 5.36
CA ASP A 7 -6.29 -8.57 5.98
C ASP A 7 -7.76 -8.62 6.42
N THR A 8 -8.63 -8.88 5.44
CA THR A 8 -10.06 -9.07 5.67
C THR A 8 -10.48 -10.47 5.23
N ALA A 9 -11.68 -10.90 5.62
CA ALA A 9 -12.26 -12.15 5.13
C ALA A 9 -12.29 -12.22 3.60
N MET A 10 -12.54 -11.09 2.92
CA MET A 10 -12.61 -11.00 1.45
C MET A 10 -11.26 -11.25 0.74
N THR A 11 -10.14 -11.06 1.44
CA THR A 11 -8.79 -11.29 0.89
C THR A 11 -8.15 -12.57 1.44
N SER A 12 -8.92 -13.40 2.16
CA SER A 12 -8.44 -14.70 2.62
C SER A 12 -7.94 -15.54 1.44
N GLY A 13 -6.81 -16.22 1.63
CA GLY A 13 -6.14 -16.99 0.58
C GLY A 13 -5.47 -16.16 -0.53
N ARG A 14 -5.52 -14.82 -0.48
CA ARG A 14 -4.90 -13.95 -1.50
C ARG A 14 -3.65 -13.27 -0.95
N GLY A 15 -2.57 -13.32 -1.74
CA GLY A 15 -1.33 -12.58 -1.48
C GLY A 15 -0.67 -12.85 -0.13
N LYS A 16 0.44 -12.15 0.16
CA LYS A 16 1.17 -12.22 1.43
C LYS A 16 1.58 -10.83 1.91
N GLY A 17 1.76 -10.69 3.22
CA GLY A 17 2.20 -9.44 3.86
C GLY A 17 1.15 -8.34 3.74
N LYS A 18 -0.06 -8.66 4.21
CA LYS A 18 -1.21 -7.78 4.25
C LYS A 18 -1.07 -6.77 5.39
N ILE A 19 -1.75 -5.64 5.26
CA ILE A 19 -1.92 -4.66 6.34
C ILE A 19 -3.17 -4.99 7.15
N GLN A 20 -3.14 -4.76 8.47
CA GLN A 20 -4.35 -4.92 9.29
C GLN A 20 -5.35 -3.80 8.96
N PRO A 21 -6.67 -4.08 8.98
CA PRO A 21 -7.70 -3.08 8.70
C PRO A 21 -7.60 -1.85 9.62
N GLU A 22 -7.33 -2.07 10.90
CA GLU A 22 -7.24 -1.03 11.92
C GLU A 22 -6.04 -0.12 11.67
N GLU A 23 -4.89 -0.70 11.33
CA GLU A 23 -3.68 0.05 10.97
C GLU A 23 -3.92 0.93 9.72
N LEU A 24 -4.65 0.39 8.73
CA LEU A 24 -5.01 1.18 7.55
C LEU A 24 -5.96 2.34 7.90
N ALA A 25 -6.92 2.10 8.79
CA ALA A 25 -7.88 3.11 9.24
C ALA A 25 -7.19 4.25 10.00
N GLU A 26 -6.25 3.93 10.89
CA GLU A 26 -5.44 4.91 11.62
C GLU A 26 -4.62 5.79 10.68
N VAL A 27 -3.88 5.17 9.75
CA VAL A 27 -3.08 5.91 8.75
C VAL A 27 -3.96 6.79 7.88
N PHE A 28 -5.14 6.30 7.50
CA PHE A 28 -6.09 7.06 6.72
C PHE A 28 -6.58 8.28 7.51
N ALA A 29 -7.08 8.08 8.73
CA ALA A 29 -7.61 9.15 9.56
C ALA A 29 -6.55 10.24 9.79
N GLU A 30 -5.34 9.85 10.21
CA GLU A 30 -4.23 10.78 10.48
C GLU A 30 -3.93 11.67 9.26
N ARG A 31 -3.78 11.06 8.08
CA ARG A 31 -3.39 11.78 6.85
C ARG A 31 -4.54 12.54 6.22
N PHE A 32 -5.75 12.02 6.33
CA PHE A 32 -6.95 12.69 5.84
C PHE A 32 -7.16 14.02 6.57
N PHE A 33 -7.04 14.04 7.91
CA PHE A 33 -7.13 15.27 8.69
C PHE A 33 -5.98 16.25 8.44
N LYS A 34 -4.83 15.77 7.95
CA LYS A 34 -3.71 16.63 7.50
C LYS A 34 -3.92 17.23 6.10
N GLY A 35 -4.96 16.82 5.38
CA GLY A 35 -5.25 17.29 4.03
C GLY A 35 -4.39 16.65 2.93
N ASP A 36 -3.81 15.47 3.18
CA ASP A 36 -3.03 14.74 2.17
C ASP A 36 -3.94 14.33 0.98
N GLU A 37 -3.65 14.84 -0.22
CA GLU A 37 -4.39 14.45 -1.44
C GLU A 37 -4.19 12.96 -1.80
N LEU A 38 -3.03 12.39 -1.46
CA LEU A 38 -2.68 10.99 -1.72
C LEU A 38 -2.19 10.29 -0.46
N ILE A 39 -3.05 9.43 0.08
CA ILE A 39 -2.73 8.59 1.24
C ILE A 39 -2.24 7.22 0.79
N THR A 40 -1.08 6.82 1.30
CA THR A 40 -0.47 5.51 1.05
C THR A 40 -0.13 4.82 2.36
N ALA A 41 -0.28 3.50 2.39
CA ALA A 41 -0.04 2.68 3.58
C ALA A 41 0.89 1.50 3.28
N GLY A 42 1.50 0.95 4.33
CA GLY A 42 2.34 -0.24 4.29
C GLY A 42 3.32 -0.28 3.11
N LYS A 43 3.37 -1.43 2.42
CA LYS A 43 4.30 -1.68 1.32
C LYS A 43 4.06 -0.82 0.08
N THR A 44 2.85 -0.28 -0.09
CA THR A 44 2.54 0.61 -1.22
C THR A 44 3.34 1.90 -1.11
N ARG A 45 3.54 2.43 0.11
CA ARG A 45 4.37 3.62 0.33
C ARG A 45 5.81 3.40 -0.14
N LEU A 46 6.40 2.25 0.19
CA LEU A 46 7.74 1.89 -0.26
C LEU A 46 7.81 1.78 -1.79
N LEU A 47 6.82 1.13 -2.41
CA LEU A 47 6.76 1.01 -3.86
C LEU A 47 6.67 2.38 -4.55
N MET A 48 5.90 3.32 -4.01
CA MET A 48 5.84 4.69 -4.57
C MET A 48 7.18 5.42 -4.43
N LEU A 49 7.90 5.24 -3.31
CA LEU A 49 9.23 5.80 -3.14
C LEU A 49 10.22 5.21 -4.16
N ILE A 50 10.18 3.89 -4.37
CA ILE A 50 10.99 3.21 -5.39
C ILE A 50 10.62 3.74 -6.77
N ASN A 51 9.33 3.87 -7.09
CA ASN A 51 8.88 4.36 -8.39
C ASN A 51 9.37 5.79 -8.68
N ARG A 52 9.46 6.63 -7.65
CA ARG A 52 9.98 8.00 -7.77
C ARG A 52 11.48 8.05 -8.05
N LEU A 53 12.25 7.10 -7.51
CA LEU A 53 13.71 7.07 -7.65
C LEU A 53 14.19 6.21 -8.83
N ALA A 54 13.48 5.11 -9.10
CA ALA A 54 13.84 4.07 -10.06
C ALA A 54 12.58 3.41 -10.64
N PRO A 55 11.89 4.04 -11.61
CA PRO A 55 10.63 3.54 -12.17
C PRO A 55 10.77 2.14 -12.80
N ALA A 56 11.89 1.88 -13.49
CA ALA A 56 12.17 0.55 -14.07
C ALA A 56 12.26 -0.57 -13.00
N LEU A 57 12.74 -0.25 -11.80
CA LEU A 57 12.79 -1.21 -10.70
C LEU A 57 11.38 -1.45 -10.12
N ALA A 58 10.59 -0.39 -9.95
CA ALA A 58 9.20 -0.51 -9.49
C ALA A 58 8.37 -1.38 -10.45
N GLU A 59 8.53 -1.17 -11.76
CA GLU A 59 7.87 -1.97 -12.78
C GLU A 59 8.28 -3.45 -12.71
N LYS A 60 9.58 -3.73 -12.53
CA LYS A 60 10.07 -5.11 -12.36
C LYS A 60 9.49 -5.79 -11.11
N ILE A 61 9.34 -5.05 -10.00
CA ILE A 61 8.72 -5.56 -8.76
C ILE A 61 7.24 -5.91 -9.01
N MET A 62 6.52 -5.05 -9.73
CA MET A 62 5.11 -5.27 -10.06
C MET A 62 4.92 -6.48 -10.98
N ARG A 63 5.79 -6.65 -11.98
CA ARG A 63 5.74 -7.78 -12.93
C ARG A 63 6.14 -9.12 -12.31
N LYS A 64 6.99 -9.13 -11.28
CA LYS A 64 7.49 -10.36 -10.64
C LYS A 64 6.49 -11.00 -9.66
N LYS A 65 5.42 -10.29 -9.28
CA LYS A 65 4.41 -10.76 -8.31
C LYS A 65 3.16 -11.40 -8.96
N GLY A 66 3.31 -11.97 -10.16
CA GLY A 66 2.34 -12.90 -10.76
C GLY A 66 2.44 -14.28 -10.13
#